data_AF-A0A8B8FER8-F1
#
_entry.id   AF-A0A8B8FER8-F1
#
_cell.length_a   1.000
_cell.length_b   1.000
_cell.length_c   1.000
_cell.angle_alpha   90.00
_cell.angle_beta   90.00
_cell.angle_gamma   90.00
#
_symmetry.space_group_name_H-M   'P 1'
#
loop_
_entity.id
_entity.type
_entity.pdbx_description
1 polymer ?
#
loop_
_entity_poly.entity_id
_entity_poly.type
_entity_poly.pdbx_seq_one_letter_code
_entity_poly.pdbx_strand_id
1 'polypeptide(L)'
;MRALNSTFGIQHVRTSPYYPQANGLVERFHRTLKSALAAQESSNWTQHLPIVLLALRNTIKADVGVTPAELVYGTSLRLPGELFHAAPQEVSPPDLVTTLKSSMAKLRPAPGTNHDPSRRIFVPTQLDTVSRVFVRVDAQHAPLHPR
;
A
#
# COMPACT_ATOMS: atom_id res chain seq x y z
N MET A 1 15.87 6.61 27.77
CA MET A 1 15.55 6.26 26.36
C MET A 1 15.62 4.75 26.09
N ARG A 2 16.70 4.02 26.43
CA ARG A 2 16.78 2.56 26.20
C ARG A 2 15.65 1.76 26.86
N ALA A 3 15.28 2.09 28.10
CA ALA A 3 14.17 1.45 28.80
C ALA A 3 12.84 1.62 28.04
N LEU A 4 12.47 2.85 27.68
CA LEU A 4 11.25 3.13 26.89
C LEU A 4 11.25 2.40 25.55
N ASN A 5 12.38 2.42 24.83
CA ASN A 5 12.50 1.75 23.54
C ASN A 5 12.31 0.23 23.68
N SER A 6 12.86 -0.37 24.74
CA SER A 6 12.65 -1.79 25.03
C SER A 6 11.20 -2.11 25.37
N THR A 7 10.51 -1.22 26.10
CA THR A 7 9.10 -1.39 26.46
C THR A 7 8.18 -1.38 25.23
N PHE A 8 8.47 -0.52 24.24
CA PHE A 8 7.67 -0.38 23.04
C PHE A 8 8.21 -1.17 21.83
N GLY A 9 9.26 -1.98 22.00
CA GLY A 9 9.88 -2.73 20.89
C GLY A 9 10.52 -1.85 19.81
N ILE A 10 10.91 -0.61 20.14
CA ILE A 10 11.45 0.36 19.19
C ILE A 10 12.96 0.15 19.03
N GLN A 11 13.40 -0.09 17.80
CA GLN A 11 14.83 -0.08 17.47
C GLN A 11 15.32 1.35 17.24
N HIS A 12 16.22 1.83 18.10
CA HIS A 12 16.82 3.14 17.94
C HIS A 12 18.04 3.08 17.01
N VAL A 13 17.87 3.57 15.79
CA VAL A 13 18.94 3.72 14.80
C VAL A 13 19.61 5.08 15.00
N ARG A 14 20.94 5.10 15.09
CA ARG A 14 21.75 6.32 15.24
C ARG A 14 22.47 6.62 13.94
N THR A 15 22.50 7.88 13.55
CA THR A 15 23.32 8.35 12.43
C THR A 15 24.77 8.53 12.89
N SER A 16 25.72 8.24 12.01
CA SER A 16 27.14 8.50 12.28
C SER A 16 27.39 10.01 12.40
N PRO A 17 28.35 10.41 13.25
CA PRO A 17 28.84 11.79 13.24
C PRO A 17 29.30 12.19 11.84
N TYR A 18 29.11 13.46 11.48
CA TYR A 18 29.50 14.03 10.17
C TYR A 18 28.81 13.43 8.94
N TYR A 19 27.67 12.73 9.12
CA TYR A 19 26.88 12.19 8.01
C TYR A 19 25.43 12.74 8.01
N PRO A 20 25.25 14.05 7.74
CA PRO A 20 23.92 14.70 7.78
C PRO A 20 22.96 14.17 6.70
N GLN A 21 23.48 13.61 5.61
CA GLN A 21 22.66 13.10 4.50
C GLN A 21 21.70 11.99 4.95
N ALA A 22 22.04 11.22 5.99
CA ALA A 22 21.16 10.17 6.53
C ALA A 22 19.79 10.72 6.99
N ASN A 23 19.74 11.96 7.48
CA ASN A 23 18.50 12.60 7.93
C ASN A 23 17.95 13.61 6.92
N GLY A 24 18.48 13.64 5.69
CA GLY A 24 18.16 14.68 4.72
C GLY A 24 16.68 14.78 4.36
N LEU A 25 15.91 13.68 4.40
CA LEU A 25 14.46 13.72 4.18
C LEU A 25 13.71 14.48 5.27
N VAL A 26 14.06 14.23 6.54
CA VAL A 26 13.48 14.90 7.70
C VAL A 26 13.89 16.36 7.72
N GLU A 27 15.15 16.67 7.42
CA GLU A 27 15.63 18.06 7.34
C GLU A 27 14.94 18.86 6.24
N ARG A 28 14.74 18.26 5.05
CA ARG A 28 13.96 18.88 3.96
C ARG A 28 12.52 19.15 4.39
N PHE A 29 11.87 18.18 5.04
CA PHE A 29 10.52 18.36 5.58
C PHE A 29 10.47 19.48 6.63
N HIS A 30 11.43 19.54 7.56
CA HIS A 30 11.53 20.60 8.55
C HIS A 30 11.69 21.98 7.92
N ARG A 31 12.45 22.10 6.82
CA ARG A 31 12.56 23.37 6.08
C ARG A 31 11.21 23.84 5.54
N THR A 32 10.46 22.94 4.91
CA THR A 32 9.09 23.25 4.41
C THR A 32 8.12 23.57 5.54
N LEU A 33 8.20 22.86 6.67
CA LEU A 33 7.37 23.13 7.84
C LEU A 33 7.65 24.53 8.41
N LYS A 34 8.93 24.88 8.56
CA LYS A 34 9.32 26.21 9.04
C LYS A 34 8.87 27.33 8.10
N SER A 35 9.00 27.14 6.78
CA SER A 35 8.53 28.16 5.82
C SER A 35 7.02 28.34 5.87
N ALA A 36 6.25 27.25 6.01
CA ALA A 36 4.81 27.32 6.13
C ALA A 36 4.36 28.00 7.44
N LEU A 37 5.05 27.74 8.55
CA LEU A 37 4.78 28.42 9.82
C LEU A 37 5.16 29.91 9.77
N ALA A 38 6.28 30.25 9.13
CA ALA A 38 6.72 31.64 8.97
C ALA A 38 5.73 32.47 8.15
N ALA A 39 5.07 31.86 7.16
CA ALA A 39 4.06 32.52 6.33
C ALA A 39 2.77 32.89 7.09
N GLN A 40 2.53 32.30 8.27
CA GLN A 40 1.31 32.52 9.03
C GLN A 40 1.36 33.79 9.93
N GLU A 41 2.48 34.54 9.94
CA GLU A 41 2.69 35.82 10.66
C GLU A 41 2.08 35.88 12.08
N SER A 42 2.15 34.79 12.85
CA SER A 42 1.57 34.73 14.21
C SER A 42 2.64 34.45 15.26
N SER A 43 2.57 35.14 16.41
CA SER A 43 3.44 34.82 17.57
C SER A 43 3.09 33.46 18.18
N ASN A 44 1.84 33.02 18.04
CA ASN A 44 1.31 31.75 18.54
C ASN A 44 1.34 30.65 17.46
N TRP A 45 2.53 30.36 16.93
CA TRP A 45 2.72 29.34 15.89
C TRP A 45 2.22 27.94 16.30
N THR A 46 2.21 27.63 17.60
CA THR A 46 1.72 26.36 18.15
C THR A 46 0.23 26.13 17.90
N GLN A 47 -0.58 27.19 17.92
CA GLN A 47 -2.03 27.11 17.64
C GLN A 47 -2.30 26.82 16.16
N HIS A 48 -1.40 27.25 15.28
CA HIS A 48 -1.51 27.07 13.83
C HIS A 48 -0.89 25.76 13.35
N LEU A 49 -0.05 25.12 14.18
CA LEU A 49 0.64 23.89 13.83
C LEU A 49 -0.30 22.77 13.32
N PRO A 50 -1.48 22.51 13.92
CA PRO A 50 -2.40 21.49 13.41
C PRO A 50 -2.88 21.79 11.98
N ILE A 51 -3.19 23.05 11.69
CA ILE A 51 -3.69 23.51 10.38
C ILE A 51 -2.58 23.41 9.34
N VAL A 52 -1.36 23.85 9.68
CA VAL A 52 -0.20 23.76 8.78
C VAL A 52 0.14 22.29 8.49
N LEU A 53 0.12 21.42 9.49
CA LEU A 53 0.35 19.99 9.28
C LEU A 53 -0.74 19.34 8.42
N LEU A 54 -2.00 19.76 8.58
CA LEU A 54 -3.10 19.29 7.73
C LEU A 54 -2.88 19.69 6.28
N ALA A 55 -2.48 20.94 6.02
CA ALA A 55 -2.17 21.43 4.69
C ALA A 55 -1.00 20.66 4.06
N LEU A 56 0.10 20.47 4.79
CA LEU A 56 1.26 19.72 4.30
C LEU A 56 0.94 18.25 3.99
N ARG A 57 0.00 17.63 4.71
CA ARG A 57 -0.44 16.24 4.45
C ARG A 57 -1.35 16.12 3.23
N ASN A 58 -2.10 17.16 2.88
CA ASN A 58 -2.99 17.18 1.71
C ASN A 58 -2.38 17.85 0.47
N THR A 59 -1.18 18.40 0.57
CA THR A 59 -0.50 18.99 -0.58
C THR A 59 0.18 17.89 -1.39
N ILE A 60 -0.01 17.89 -2.71
CA ILE A 60 0.66 16.96 -3.62
C ILE A 60 2.17 17.20 -3.54
N LYS A 61 2.92 16.14 -3.25
CA LYS A 61 4.38 16.22 -3.25
C LYS A 61 4.89 16.01 -4.68
N ALA A 62 5.52 17.03 -5.26
CA ALA A 62 6.02 16.99 -6.65
C ALA A 62 6.89 15.76 -6.97
N ASP A 63 7.71 15.29 -6.01
CA ASP A 63 8.57 14.13 -6.19
C ASP A 63 7.78 12.81 -6.42
N VAL A 64 6.58 12.69 -5.84
CA VAL A 64 5.79 11.45 -5.80
C VAL A 64 4.50 11.56 -6.62
N GLY A 65 4.00 12.77 -6.85
CA GLY A 65 2.73 13.02 -7.54
C GLY A 65 1.49 12.67 -6.72
N VAL A 66 1.65 12.31 -5.44
CA VAL A 66 0.57 11.88 -4.54
C VAL A 66 0.67 12.67 -3.23
N THR A 67 -0.45 12.85 -2.52
CA THR A 67 -0.46 13.49 -1.20
C THR A 67 0.03 12.52 -0.12
N PRO A 68 0.73 13.01 0.93
CA PRO A 68 1.09 12.17 2.08
C PRO A 68 -0.11 11.51 2.77
N ALA A 69 -1.27 12.16 2.79
CA ALA A 69 -2.51 11.61 3.32
C ALA A 69 -2.95 10.36 2.55
N GLU A 70 -2.98 10.42 1.22
CA GLU A 70 -3.33 9.28 0.37
C GLU A 70 -2.34 8.12 0.52
N LEU A 71 -1.05 8.39 0.69
CA LEU A 71 -0.04 7.35 0.90
C LEU A 71 -0.23 6.59 2.23
N VAL A 72 -0.78 7.25 3.26
CA VAL A 72 -0.97 6.66 4.59
C VAL A 72 -2.34 6.02 4.73
N TYR A 73 -3.39 6.68 4.24
CA TYR A 73 -4.79 6.27 4.45
C TYR A 73 -5.43 5.64 3.21
N GLY A 74 -4.80 5.74 2.04
CA GLY A 74 -5.39 5.31 0.76
C GLY A 74 -6.46 6.26 0.22
N THR A 75 -6.74 7.36 0.91
CA THR A 75 -7.76 8.35 0.54
C THR A 75 -7.29 9.78 0.88
N SER A 76 -7.85 10.77 0.20
CA SER A 76 -7.65 12.18 0.55
C SER A 76 -8.41 12.53 1.84
N LEU A 77 -7.81 13.39 2.68
CA LEU A 77 -8.48 13.86 3.88
C LEU A 77 -9.38 15.05 3.53
N ARG A 78 -10.57 15.11 4.12
CA ARG A 78 -11.42 16.29 3.98
C ARG A 78 -10.83 17.49 4.68
N LEU A 79 -10.77 18.60 3.96
CA LEU A 79 -10.40 19.89 4.54
C LEU A 79 -11.63 20.56 5.20
N PRO A 80 -11.46 21.40 6.23
CA PRO A 80 -12.57 22.12 6.85
C PRO A 80 -13.46 22.89 5.86
N GLY A 81 -12.89 23.44 4.77
CA GLY A 81 -13.65 24.11 3.71
C GLY A 81 -14.50 23.17 2.84
N GLU A 82 -14.14 21.88 2.77
CA GLU A 82 -14.88 20.87 2.02
C GLU A 82 -16.02 20.26 2.83
N LEU A 83 -16.05 20.46 4.16
CA LEU A 83 -17.13 19.96 5.01
C LEU A 83 -18.48 20.62 4.69
N PHE A 84 -18.46 21.86 4.21
CA PHE A 84 -19.66 22.60 3.84
C PHE A 84 -20.19 22.22 2.44
N HIS A 85 -19.43 21.44 1.68
CA HIS A 85 -19.83 20.94 0.37
C HIS A 85 -20.32 19.49 0.53
N ALA A 86 -21.44 19.18 -0.14
CA ALA A 86 -21.93 17.80 -0.19
C ALA A 86 -20.82 16.91 -0.78
N ALA A 87 -20.62 15.73 -0.17
CA ALA A 87 -19.76 14.71 -0.75
C ALA A 87 -20.16 14.50 -2.23
N PRO A 88 -19.22 14.37 -3.17
CA PRO A 88 -19.53 13.62 -4.39
C PRO A 88 -20.15 12.30 -3.97
N GLN A 89 -21.28 11.91 -4.58
CA GLN A 89 -21.93 10.64 -4.26
C GLN A 89 -20.86 9.54 -4.32
N GLU A 90 -20.64 8.84 -3.20
CA GLU A 90 -19.92 7.58 -3.23
C GLU A 90 -20.62 6.72 -4.28
N VAL A 91 -19.89 6.29 -5.30
CA VAL A 91 -20.41 5.33 -6.28
C VAL A 91 -21.02 4.19 -5.49
N SER A 92 -22.34 4.03 -5.63
CA SER A 92 -23.09 3.04 -4.87
C SER A 92 -22.37 1.69 -5.02
N PRO A 93 -22.17 0.90 -3.95
CA PRO A 93 -21.48 -0.39 -4.01
C PRO A 93 -21.92 -1.31 -5.17
N PRO A 94 -23.21 -1.35 -5.59
CA PRO A 94 -23.63 -2.10 -6.76
C PRO A 94 -22.87 -1.67 -8.02
N ASP A 95 -22.76 -0.37 -8.29
CA ASP A 95 -22.15 0.18 -9.50
C ASP A 95 -20.65 -0.06 -9.58
N LEU A 96 -19.97 -0.04 -8.43
CA LEU A 96 -18.55 -0.41 -8.36
C LEU A 96 -18.39 -1.89 -8.73
N VAL A 97 -19.23 -2.78 -8.19
CA VAL A 97 -19.17 -4.21 -8.51
C VAL A 97 -19.50 -4.46 -9.97
N THR A 98 -20.50 -3.79 -10.56
CA THR A 98 -20.82 -3.93 -11.99
C THR A 98 -19.69 -3.43 -12.88
N THR A 99 -19.07 -2.31 -12.51
CA THR A 99 -17.94 -1.72 -13.24
C THR A 99 -16.70 -2.60 -13.13
N LEU A 100 -16.41 -3.13 -11.94
CA LEU A 100 -15.29 -4.04 -11.69
C LEU A 100 -15.48 -5.35 -12.46
N LYS A 101 -16.67 -5.95 -12.42
CA LYS A 101 -17.00 -7.14 -13.23
C LYS A 101 -16.84 -6.87 -14.72
N SER A 102 -17.30 -5.72 -15.22
CA SER A 102 -17.17 -5.33 -16.62
C SER A 102 -15.71 -5.09 -17.02
N SER A 103 -14.89 -4.55 -16.11
CA SER A 103 -13.46 -4.34 -16.32
C SER A 103 -12.69 -5.67 -16.30
N MET A 104 -12.95 -6.53 -15.32
CA MET A 104 -12.36 -7.88 -15.24
C MET A 104 -12.75 -8.75 -16.43
N ALA A 105 -13.98 -8.64 -16.95
CA ALA A 105 -14.40 -9.36 -18.15
C ALA A 105 -13.63 -8.91 -19.42
N LYS A 106 -13.15 -7.66 -19.46
CA LYS A 106 -12.31 -7.14 -20.55
C LYS A 106 -10.86 -7.61 -20.44
N LEU A 107 -10.40 -7.96 -19.23
CA LEU A 107 -9.10 -8.57 -19.02
C LEU A 107 -9.16 -10.01 -19.51
N ARG A 108 -8.79 -10.24 -20.77
CA ARG A 108 -8.59 -11.60 -21.28
C ARG A 108 -7.45 -12.24 -20.49
N PRO A 109 -7.63 -13.44 -19.92
CA PRO A 109 -6.51 -14.24 -19.46
C PRO A 109 -5.56 -14.40 -20.65
N ALA A 110 -4.37 -13.83 -20.57
CA ALA A 110 -3.34 -14.14 -21.54
C ALA A 110 -3.06 -15.64 -21.39
N PRO A 111 -3.17 -16.45 -22.46
CA PRO A 111 -2.75 -17.84 -22.38
C PRO A 111 -1.31 -17.82 -21.90
N GLY A 112 -1.07 -18.38 -20.71
CA GLY A 112 0.25 -18.49 -20.14
C GLY A 112 1.16 -19.16 -21.16
N THR A 113 2.42 -18.74 -21.21
CA THR A 113 3.44 -19.31 -22.09
C THR A 113 3.54 -20.82 -21.86
N ASN A 114 2.87 -21.56 -22.73
CA ASN A 114 3.15 -22.95 -23.10
C ASN A 114 3.05 -24.01 -21.99
N HIS A 115 1.90 -24.66 -21.91
CA HIS A 115 1.90 -26.11 -22.03
C HIS A 115 1.06 -26.48 -23.25
N ASP A 116 1.76 -26.92 -24.31
CA ASP A 116 1.20 -27.53 -25.49
C ASP A 116 0.10 -28.55 -25.09
N PRO A 117 -1.17 -28.34 -25.47
CA PRO A 117 -2.26 -29.28 -25.16
C PRO A 117 -2.07 -30.64 -25.85
N SER A 118 -1.16 -30.73 -26.83
CA SER A 118 -0.77 -31.97 -27.51
C SER A 118 0.47 -32.64 -26.91
N ARG A 119 1.01 -32.12 -25.79
CA ARG A 119 2.17 -32.71 -25.12
C ARG A 119 1.82 -34.15 -24.71
N ARG A 120 2.47 -35.10 -25.38
CA ARG A 120 2.40 -36.53 -25.02
C ARG A 120 2.79 -36.68 -23.56
N ILE A 121 1.83 -37.09 -22.74
CA ILE A 121 2.05 -37.40 -21.33
C ILE A 121 3.11 -38.50 -21.29
N PHE A 122 4.23 -38.24 -20.63
CA PHE A 122 5.27 -39.26 -20.47
C PHE A 122 4.73 -40.32 -19.50
N VAL A 123 4.45 -41.51 -20.04
CA VAL A 123 4.03 -42.69 -19.26
C VAL A 123 5.24 -43.62 -19.15
N PRO A 124 5.75 -43.89 -17.94
CA PRO A 124 6.85 -44.82 -17.74
C PRO A 124 6.48 -46.22 -18.24
N THR A 125 7.39 -46.89 -18.94
CA THR A 125 7.16 -48.24 -19.49
C THR A 125 6.93 -49.31 -18.43
N GLN A 126 7.33 -49.07 -17.18
CA GLN A 126 7.15 -49.98 -16.05
C GLN A 126 5.79 -49.80 -15.35
N LEU A 127 4.94 -48.86 -15.80
CA LEU A 127 3.66 -48.58 -15.14
C LEU A 127 2.69 -49.77 -15.20
N ASP A 128 2.83 -50.64 -16.21
CA ASP A 128 2.01 -51.84 -16.41
C ASP A 128 2.39 -53.01 -15.48
N THR A 129 3.61 -53.00 -14.94
CA THR A 129 4.22 -54.11 -14.20
C THR A 129 4.26 -53.85 -12.69
N VAL A 130 3.99 -52.62 -12.27
CA VAL A 130 4.09 -52.21 -10.86
C VAL A 130 2.75 -52.35 -10.15
N SER A 131 2.75 -52.97 -8.97
CA SER A 131 1.54 -53.20 -8.17
C SER A 131 1.03 -51.98 -7.40
N ARG A 132 1.88 -50.96 -7.17
CA ARG A 132 1.54 -49.74 -6.42
C ARG A 132 2.25 -48.52 -6.98
N VAL A 133 1.52 -47.43 -7.19
CA VAL A 133 2.04 -46.15 -7.69
C VAL A 133 1.73 -45.04 -6.69
N PHE A 134 2.68 -44.13 -6.48
CA PHE A 134 2.44 -42.91 -5.69
C PHE A 134 1.86 -41.82 -6.59
N VAL A 135 0.64 -41.39 -6.30
CA VAL A 135 -0.04 -40.31 -7.03
C VAL A 135 0.15 -39.01 -6.25
N ARG A 136 0.77 -38.01 -6.88
CA ARG A 136 0.84 -36.66 -6.33
C ARG A 136 -0.44 -35.92 -6.69
N VAL A 137 -1.23 -35.55 -5.68
CA VAL A 137 -2.44 -34.74 -5.86
C VAL A 137 -2.08 -33.30 -5.50
N ASP A 138 -1.77 -32.49 -6.51
CA ASP A 138 -1.44 -31.07 -6.34
C ASP A 138 -2.68 -30.16 -6.31
N ALA A 139 -3.88 -30.75 -6.16
CA ALA A 139 -5.11 -29.97 -6.09
C ALA A 139 -5.10 -29.09 -4.82
N GLN A 140 -5.37 -27.79 -4.99
CA GLN A 140 -5.64 -26.92 -3.85
C GLN A 140 -6.96 -27.34 -3.22
N HIS A 141 -6.90 -28.08 -2.12
CA HIS A 141 -8.08 -28.47 -1.36
C HIS A 141 -8.71 -27.24 -0.69
N ALA A 142 -10.03 -27.14 -0.76
CA ALA A 142 -10.77 -26.19 0.05
C ALA A 142 -10.51 -26.50 1.55
N PRO A 143 -10.37 -25.46 2.39
CA PRO A 143 -10.20 -25.68 3.82
C PRO A 143 -11.48 -26.35 4.33
N LEU A 144 -11.36 -27.55 4.93
CA LEU A 144 -12.42 -28.39 5.52
C LEU A 144 -12.97 -29.53 4.63
N HIS A 145 -12.12 -30.51 4.29
CA HIS A 145 -12.58 -31.86 3.93
C HIS A 145 -12.14 -32.87 4.99
N PRO A 146 -13.00 -33.85 5.38
CA PRO A 146 -12.60 -34.93 6.28
C PRO A 146 -11.57 -35.83 5.61
N ARG A 147 -10.58 -36.29 6.41
CA ARG A 147 -9.57 -37.26 6.01
C ARG A 147 -10.13 -38.67 5.92
#